data_AF-A0A0B7BV66-F1
#
_entry.id   AF-A0A0B7BV66-F1
#
_cell.length_a   1.000
_cell.length_b   1.000
_cell.length_c   1.000
_cell.angle_alpha   90.00
_cell.angle_beta   90.00
_cell.angle_gamma   90.00
#
_symmetry.space_group_name_H-M   'P 1'
#
loop_
_entity.id
_entity.type
_entity.pdbx_description
1 polymer ?
#
loop_
_entity_poly.entity_id
_entity_poly.type
_entity_poly.pdbx_seq_one_letter_code
_entity_poly.pdbx_strand_id
1 'polypeptide(L)'
;MLKLTELFTSIWCNERVPQELKDATIVHLYKRKGNRQACDNHRGISLLSIAGKILARVLLNRLIDHLEQDLLPETQCGFRAGRGTADMIFAARQLQEKCQEQHRNLYMVFVDLTKAFDTVNREGLWKIMEKFGCPRKFIKIVQQFHEGMMARVLDEGELSEAFHVTNGVKQGCVLAPTLFSMMFAAMLTDVFWEGDEHGVKIRYRTDGNLFNLRRLKSSTKVKESTISNLLFADDCALATNSEEEMQT
;
A
#
# COMPACT_ATOMS: atom_id res chain seq x y z
N MET A 1 -25.53 -10.18 18.06
CA MET A 1 -24.25 -9.48 18.29
C MET A 1 -23.32 -10.30 19.21
N LEU A 2 -23.80 -10.81 20.35
CA LEU A 2 -23.01 -11.64 21.30
C LEU A 2 -22.25 -12.82 20.67
N LYS A 3 -22.90 -13.63 19.81
CA LYS A 3 -22.28 -14.81 19.18
C LYS A 3 -21.07 -14.53 18.28
N LEU A 4 -21.04 -13.39 17.58
CA LEU A 4 -19.91 -13.05 16.70
C LEU A 4 -18.72 -12.55 17.51
N THR A 5 -18.97 -11.77 18.56
CA THR A 5 -17.95 -11.34 19.50
C THR A 5 -17.32 -12.53 20.23
N GLU A 6 -18.13 -13.49 20.67
CA GLU A 6 -17.66 -14.75 21.25
C GLU A 6 -16.79 -15.54 20.27
N LEU A 7 -17.23 -15.68 19.02
CA LEU A 7 -16.44 -16.33 17.96
C LEU A 7 -15.08 -15.63 17.77
N PHE A 8 -15.05 -14.31 17.59
CA PHE A 8 -13.79 -13.58 17.39
C PHE A 8 -12.90 -13.57 18.61
N THR A 9 -13.48 -13.57 19.82
CA THR A 9 -12.73 -13.72 21.07
C THR A 9 -12.12 -15.11 21.14
N SER A 10 -12.85 -16.17 20.78
CA SER A 10 -12.32 -17.52 20.70
C SER A 10 -11.19 -17.64 19.67
N ILE A 11 -11.36 -17.06 18.47
CA ILE A 11 -10.31 -16.99 17.44
C ILE A 11 -9.06 -16.30 18.01
N TRP A 12 -9.24 -15.16 18.66
CA TRP A 12 -8.15 -14.42 19.30
C TRP A 12 -7.47 -15.27 20.37
N CYS A 13 -8.21 -15.85 21.32
CA CYS A 13 -7.67 -16.66 22.41
C CYS A 13 -6.87 -17.87 21.90
N ASN A 14 -7.41 -18.58 20.91
CA ASN A 14 -6.85 -19.84 20.41
C ASN A 14 -5.86 -19.67 19.25
N GLU A 15 -5.69 -18.45 18.72
CA GLU A 15 -4.81 -18.17 17.58
C GLU A 15 -5.14 -19.03 16.34
N ARG A 16 -6.43 -19.30 16.10
CA ARG A 16 -6.91 -20.15 14.99
C ARG A 16 -8.13 -19.54 14.31
N VAL A 17 -8.05 -19.36 13.00
CA VAL A 17 -9.17 -18.89 12.18
C VAL A 17 -9.86 -20.08 11.51
N PRO A 18 -11.19 -20.25 11.65
CA PRO A 18 -11.94 -21.30 10.94
C PRO A 18 -11.79 -21.19 9.42
N GLN A 19 -11.85 -22.32 8.73
CA GLN A 19 -11.62 -22.38 7.28
C GLN A 19 -12.61 -21.53 6.48
N GLU A 20 -13.87 -21.49 6.90
CA GLU A 20 -14.94 -20.73 6.24
C GLU A 20 -14.75 -19.21 6.30
N LEU A 21 -13.87 -18.72 7.19
CA LEU A 21 -13.56 -17.30 7.33
C LEU A 21 -12.35 -16.88 6.48
N LYS A 22 -11.50 -17.84 6.07
CA LYS A 22 -10.29 -17.57 5.26
C LYS A 22 -10.44 -17.90 3.78
N ASP A 23 -11.28 -18.88 3.43
CA ASP A 23 -11.51 -19.25 2.03
C ASP A 23 -12.22 -18.14 1.25
N ALA A 24 -11.90 -18.04 -0.04
CA ALA A 24 -12.47 -17.03 -0.93
C ALA A 24 -13.15 -17.61 -2.16
N THR A 25 -14.24 -16.97 -2.55
CA THR A 25 -14.81 -17.11 -3.89
C THR A 25 -14.27 -15.96 -4.75
N ILE A 26 -13.53 -16.28 -5.80
CA ILE A 26 -12.98 -15.31 -6.75
C ILE A 26 -14.02 -15.05 -7.82
N VAL A 27 -14.49 -13.81 -7.91
CA VAL A 27 -15.21 -13.32 -9.09
C VAL A 27 -14.24 -12.56 -9.98
N HIS A 28 -14.45 -12.59 -11.30
CA HIS A 28 -13.58 -11.87 -12.23
C HIS A 28 -14.34 -10.72 -12.89
N LEU A 29 -13.67 -9.57 -13.01
CA LEU A 29 -14.19 -8.39 -13.68
C LEU A 29 -13.37 -8.11 -14.94
N TYR A 30 -14.03 -8.04 -16.09
CA TYR A 30 -13.36 -7.68 -17.33
C TYR A 30 -12.88 -6.22 -17.27
N LYS A 31 -11.59 -6.00 -17.52
CA LYS A 31 -10.93 -4.67 -17.50
C LYS A 31 -11.37 -3.74 -18.64
N ARG A 32 -12.27 -4.21 -19.52
CA ARG A 32 -12.75 -3.47 -20.71
C ARG A 32 -11.63 -3.09 -21.69
N LYS A 33 -10.57 -3.90 -21.73
CA LYS A 33 -9.41 -3.71 -22.59
C LYS A 33 -8.89 -5.07 -23.08
N GLY A 34 -8.50 -5.14 -24.34
CA GLY A 34 -7.88 -6.34 -24.93
C GLY A 34 -8.88 -7.44 -25.29
N ASN A 35 -8.38 -8.66 -25.47
CA ASN A 35 -9.20 -9.83 -25.74
C ASN A 35 -9.90 -10.30 -24.45
N ARG A 36 -11.23 -10.43 -24.48
CA ARG A 36 -12.04 -10.91 -23.35
C ARG A 36 -11.74 -12.37 -22.97
N GLN A 37 -11.19 -13.17 -23.89
CA GLN A 37 -10.81 -14.56 -23.61
C GLN A 37 -9.45 -14.67 -22.90
N ALA A 38 -8.67 -13.59 -22.82
CA ALA A 38 -7.38 -13.62 -22.13
C ALA A 38 -7.57 -13.32 -20.63
N CYS A 39 -7.14 -14.24 -19.77
CA CYS A 39 -7.29 -14.12 -18.31
C CYS A 39 -6.66 -12.84 -17.73
N ASP A 40 -5.54 -12.38 -18.26
CA ASP A 40 -4.87 -11.16 -17.78
C ASP A 40 -5.69 -9.88 -18.02
N ASN A 41 -6.67 -9.91 -18.92
CA ASN A 41 -7.62 -8.82 -19.15
C ASN A 41 -8.79 -8.83 -18.15
N HIS A 42 -8.76 -9.73 -17.16
CA HIS A 42 -9.69 -9.74 -16.04
C HIS A 42 -8.99 -9.38 -14.74
N ARG A 43 -9.78 -8.90 -13.77
CA ARG A 43 -9.34 -8.63 -12.40
C ARG A 43 -10.08 -9.57 -11.47
N GLY A 44 -9.35 -10.44 -10.77
CA GLY A 44 -9.91 -11.28 -9.73
C GLY A 44 -10.25 -10.47 -8.49
N ILE A 45 -11.39 -10.74 -7.87
CA ILE A 45 -11.79 -10.19 -6.58
C ILE A 45 -12.15 -11.36 -5.67
N SER A 46 -11.36 -11.53 -4.61
CA SER A 46 -11.57 -12.50 -3.56
C SER A 46 -12.70 -12.05 -2.63
N LEU A 47 -13.83 -12.76 -2.70
CA LEU A 47 -14.97 -12.57 -1.82
C LEU A 47 -14.87 -13.54 -0.64
N LEU A 48 -14.69 -12.97 0.55
CA LEU A 48 -14.76 -13.69 1.81
C LEU A 48 -16.21 -13.86 2.28
N SER A 49 -16.44 -14.82 3.18
CA SER A 49 -17.68 -14.88 3.96
C SER A 49 -17.91 -13.56 4.71
N ILE A 50 -19.17 -13.24 5.03
CA ILE A 50 -19.51 -12.01 5.76
C ILE A 50 -18.74 -11.94 7.08
N ALA A 51 -18.68 -13.05 7.82
CA ALA A 51 -17.90 -13.14 9.06
C ALA A 51 -16.40 -12.89 8.82
N GLY A 52 -15.82 -13.44 7.75
CA GLY A 52 -14.43 -13.19 7.36
C GLY A 52 -14.16 -11.71 7.02
N LYS A 53 -15.09 -11.04 6.32
CA LYS A 53 -15.01 -9.60 6.04
C LYS A 53 -15.06 -8.76 7.31
N ILE A 54 -15.92 -9.11 8.26
CA ILE A 54 -16.01 -8.41 9.55
C ILE A 54 -14.73 -8.63 10.35
N LEU A 55 -14.21 -9.87 10.42
CA LEU A 55 -12.92 -10.15 11.08
C LEU A 55 -11.80 -9.32 10.47
N ALA A 56 -11.69 -9.29 9.13
CA ALA A 56 -10.70 -8.47 8.42
C ALA A 56 -10.84 -6.98 8.74
N ARG A 57 -12.07 -6.46 8.88
CA ARG A 57 -12.32 -5.06 9.29
C ARG A 57 -11.88 -4.80 10.72
N VAL A 58 -12.13 -5.72 11.67
CA VAL A 58 -11.67 -5.58 13.05
C VAL A 58 -10.14 -5.57 13.11
N LEU A 59 -9.48 -6.46 12.37
CA LEU A 59 -8.02 -6.49 12.27
C LEU A 59 -7.47 -5.20 11.66
N LEU A 60 -8.10 -4.70 10.59
CA LEU A 60 -7.72 -3.47 9.92
C LEU A 60 -7.79 -2.27 10.86
N ASN A 61 -8.90 -2.08 11.57
CA ASN A 61 -9.07 -0.93 12.46
C ASN A 61 -7.96 -0.90 13.53
N ARG A 62 -7.70 -2.05 14.17
CA ARG A 62 -6.60 -2.18 15.15
C ARG A 62 -5.22 -1.94 14.54
N LEU A 63 -5.02 -2.33 13.29
CA LEU A 63 -3.76 -2.11 12.59
C LEU A 63 -3.58 -0.64 12.22
N ILE A 64 -4.63 0.04 11.77
CA ILE A 64 -4.58 1.48 11.47
C ILE A 64 -4.23 2.26 12.74
N ASP A 65 -4.91 1.99 13.86
CA ASP A 65 -4.62 2.64 15.15
C ASP A 65 -3.15 2.45 15.57
N HIS A 66 -2.54 1.30 15.23
CA HIS A 66 -1.11 1.03 15.46
C HIS A 66 -0.20 1.80 14.49
N LEU A 67 -0.59 1.93 13.22
CA LEU A 67 0.17 2.59 12.17
C LEU A 67 0.09 4.13 12.20
N GLU A 68 -0.89 4.72 12.89
CA GLU A 68 -1.02 6.17 13.11
C GLU A 68 0.18 6.79 13.85
N GLN A 69 1.11 5.97 14.37
CA GLN A 69 2.39 6.39 14.95
C GLN A 69 3.45 6.74 13.89
N ASP A 70 3.05 7.31 12.75
CA ASP A 70 3.92 7.70 11.63
C ASP A 70 4.82 6.57 11.09
N LEU A 71 4.37 5.32 11.18
CA LEU A 71 5.11 4.16 10.67
C LEU A 71 5.06 4.03 9.14
N LEU A 72 4.07 4.66 8.50
CA LEU A 72 3.97 4.71 7.04
C LEU A 72 4.56 6.02 6.51
N PRO A 73 5.32 5.98 5.40
CA PRO A 73 5.87 7.18 4.76
C PRO A 73 4.80 8.24 4.49
N GLU A 74 5.16 9.50 4.72
CA GLU A 74 4.28 10.65 4.45
C GLU A 74 3.88 10.74 2.96
N THR A 75 4.71 10.21 2.07
CA THR A 75 4.48 10.18 0.62
C THR A 75 3.49 9.10 0.17
N GLN A 76 3.09 8.18 1.06
CA GLN A 76 2.05 7.18 0.78
C GLN A 76 0.67 7.75 1.10
N CYS A 77 -0.16 7.90 0.07
CA CYS A 77 -1.53 8.39 0.17
C CYS A 77 -2.60 7.32 -0.08
N GLY A 78 -2.25 6.22 -0.74
CA GLY A 78 -3.20 5.15 -1.04
C GLY A 78 -3.78 4.52 0.22
N PHE A 79 -5.10 4.35 0.24
CA PHE A 79 -5.83 3.68 1.32
C PHE A 79 -5.62 4.27 2.73
N ARG A 80 -5.25 5.56 2.83
CA ARG A 80 -5.13 6.29 4.10
C ARG A 80 -6.27 7.28 4.28
N ALA A 81 -6.77 7.39 5.50
CA ALA A 81 -7.79 8.37 5.84
C ALA A 81 -7.26 9.80 5.64
N GLY A 82 -8.11 10.68 5.09
CA GLY A 82 -7.76 12.09 4.85
C GLY A 82 -6.78 12.34 3.70
N ARG A 83 -6.47 11.33 2.89
CA ARG A 83 -5.56 11.43 1.74
C ARG A 83 -6.24 10.91 0.48
N GLY A 84 -6.02 11.58 -0.64
CA GLY A 84 -6.64 11.26 -1.92
C GLY A 84 -5.71 11.50 -3.11
N THR A 85 -6.21 11.17 -4.30
CA THR A 85 -5.47 11.37 -5.55
C THR A 85 -5.21 12.85 -5.82
N ALA A 86 -6.10 13.74 -5.38
CA ALA A 86 -5.92 15.19 -5.49
C ALA A 86 -4.67 15.68 -4.74
N ASP A 87 -4.36 15.11 -3.58
CA ASP A 87 -3.16 15.47 -2.80
C ASP A 87 -1.88 15.08 -3.54
N MET A 88 -1.87 13.90 -4.18
CA MET A 88 -0.71 13.44 -4.98
C MET A 88 -0.56 14.25 -6.27
N ILE A 89 -1.66 14.61 -6.94
CA ILE A 89 -1.63 15.51 -8.11
C ILE A 89 -1.10 16.89 -7.69
N PHE A 90 -1.56 17.41 -6.54
CA PHE A 90 -1.07 18.66 -6.01
C PHE A 90 0.43 18.59 -5.69
N ALA A 91 0.89 17.55 -5.00
CA ALA A 91 2.29 17.34 -4.67
C ALA A 91 3.17 17.24 -5.93
N ALA A 92 2.75 16.45 -6.93
CA ALA A 92 3.45 16.34 -8.21
C ALA A 92 3.55 17.69 -8.93
N ARG A 93 2.47 18.46 -8.96
CA ARG A 93 2.45 19.79 -9.58
C ARG A 93 3.32 20.79 -8.83
N GLN A 94 3.29 20.79 -7.49
CA GLN A 94 4.16 21.65 -6.69
C GLN A 94 5.62 21.30 -6.90
N LEU A 95 5.96 20.01 -7.01
CA LEU A 95 7.30 19.55 -7.34
C LEU A 95 7.77 20.11 -8.69
N GLN A 96 6.94 20.00 -9.73
CA GLN A 96 7.21 20.55 -11.06
C GLN A 96 7.41 22.07 -11.04
N GLU A 97 6.47 22.80 -10.43
CA GLU A 97 6.52 24.27 -10.33
C GLU A 97 7.77 24.72 -9.56
N LYS A 98 8.13 24.04 -8.46
CA LYS A 98 9.31 24.39 -7.65
C LYS A 98 10.63 24.09 -8.35
N CYS A 99 10.72 23.01 -9.13
CA CYS A 99 11.90 22.73 -9.94
C CYS A 99 12.10 23.81 -11.01
N GLN A 100 11.03 24.20 -11.72
CA GLN A 100 11.08 25.27 -12.71
C GLN A 100 11.49 26.60 -12.09
N GLU A 101 10.85 26.98 -10.97
CA GLU A 101 11.17 28.19 -10.21
C GLU A 101 12.65 28.23 -9.79
N GLN A 102 13.20 27.11 -9.31
CA GLN A 102 14.56 27.05 -8.77
C GLN A 102 15.62 26.70 -9.82
N HIS A 103 15.26 26.64 -11.10
CA HIS A 103 16.11 26.21 -12.20
C HIS A 103 16.80 24.87 -11.91
N ARG A 104 16.03 23.90 -11.41
CA ARG A 104 16.45 22.52 -11.18
C ARG A 104 15.83 21.61 -12.23
N ASN A 105 16.59 20.60 -12.64
CA ASN A 105 16.05 19.52 -13.45
C ASN A 105 15.07 18.70 -12.61
N LEU A 106 14.10 18.09 -13.28
CA LEU A 106 13.16 17.15 -12.67
C LEU A 106 12.97 15.99 -13.64
N TYR A 107 13.35 14.81 -13.19
CA TYR A 107 13.06 13.55 -13.86
C TYR A 107 12.07 12.76 -12.99
N MET A 108 11.07 12.15 -13.62
CA MET A 108 10.10 11.30 -12.92
C MET A 108 9.91 9.98 -13.66
N VAL A 109 9.96 8.88 -12.92
CA VAL A 109 9.68 7.53 -13.42
C VAL A 109 8.43 7.00 -12.74
N PHE A 110 7.49 6.54 -13.55
CA PHE A 110 6.25 5.92 -13.09
C PHE A 110 6.41 4.40 -13.14
N VAL A 111 6.32 3.76 -11.99
CA VAL A 111 6.45 2.31 -11.81
C VAL A 111 5.07 1.74 -11.53
N ASP A 112 4.63 0.82 -12.40
CA ASP A 112 3.41 0.04 -12.24
C ASP A 112 3.77 -1.39 -11.80
N LEU A 113 3.31 -1.79 -10.62
CA LEU A 113 3.61 -3.10 -10.06
C LEU A 113 2.65 -4.16 -10.59
N THR A 114 3.17 -5.08 -11.39
CA THR A 114 2.35 -6.15 -11.97
C THR A 114 1.82 -7.09 -10.88
N LYS A 115 0.48 -7.19 -10.78
CA LYS A 115 -0.22 -8.09 -9.86
C LYS A 115 0.21 -7.90 -8.40
N ALA A 116 0.40 -6.65 -7.98
CA ALA A 116 0.98 -6.25 -6.69
C ALA A 116 0.42 -7.01 -5.47
N PHE A 117 -0.91 -7.20 -5.39
CA PHE A 117 -1.53 -7.94 -4.29
C PHE A 117 -1.27 -9.45 -4.35
N ASP A 118 -1.25 -10.04 -5.54
CA ASP A 118 -1.08 -11.48 -5.74
C ASP A 118 0.38 -11.92 -5.54
N THR A 119 1.33 -10.99 -5.68
CA THR A 119 2.78 -11.25 -5.63
C THR A 119 3.41 -11.00 -4.26
N VAL A 120 2.66 -10.49 -3.27
CA VAL A 120 3.16 -10.27 -1.90
C VAL A 120 3.75 -11.56 -1.32
N ASN A 121 5.03 -11.49 -0.92
CA ASN A 121 5.69 -12.56 -0.19
C ASN A 121 5.21 -12.57 1.26
N ARG A 122 4.51 -13.64 1.66
CA ARG A 122 3.90 -13.76 2.99
C ARG A 122 4.93 -13.82 4.11
N GLU A 123 6.01 -14.60 3.94
CA GLU A 123 7.06 -14.71 4.97
C GLU A 123 7.74 -13.37 5.25
N GLY A 124 8.05 -12.62 4.19
CA GLY A 124 8.58 -11.26 4.25
C GLY A 124 7.58 -10.33 4.93
N LEU A 125 6.30 -10.39 4.56
CA LEU A 125 5.25 -9.58 5.20
C LEU A 125 5.19 -9.82 6.72
N TRP A 126 5.27 -11.06 7.20
CA TRP A 126 5.25 -11.35 8.65
C TRP A 126 6.42 -10.72 9.38
N LYS A 127 7.63 -10.80 8.81
CA LYS A 127 8.84 -10.16 9.37
C LYS A 127 8.71 -8.64 9.35
N ILE A 128 8.12 -8.07 8.31
CA ILE A 128 7.88 -6.63 8.21
C ILE A 128 6.87 -6.19 9.27
N MET A 129 5.78 -6.93 9.50
CA MET A 129 4.84 -6.64 10.57
C MET A 129 5.51 -6.65 11.95
N GLU A 130 6.43 -7.58 12.19
CA GLU A 130 7.23 -7.61 13.43
C GLU A 130 8.13 -6.39 13.56
N LYS A 131 8.83 -5.98 12.48
CA LYS A 131 9.64 -4.75 12.46
C LYS A 131 8.82 -3.48 12.70
N PHE A 132 7.57 -3.46 12.24
CA PHE A 132 6.62 -2.39 12.50
C PHE A 132 6.04 -2.44 13.93
N GLY A 133 6.48 -3.38 14.77
CA GLY A 133 6.07 -3.48 16.18
C GLY A 133 4.71 -4.13 16.39
N CYS A 134 4.14 -4.82 15.38
CA CYS A 134 2.87 -5.52 15.58
C CYS A 134 3.04 -6.66 16.60
N PRO A 135 2.13 -6.81 17.58
CA PRO A 135 2.23 -7.88 18.58
C PRO A 135 2.22 -9.28 17.94
N ARG A 136 3.04 -10.21 18.45
CA ARG A 136 3.14 -11.61 17.96
C ARG A 136 1.77 -12.25 17.73
N LYS A 137 0.86 -12.08 18.69
CA LYS A 137 -0.48 -12.65 18.63
C LYS A 137 -1.31 -12.08 17.48
N PHE A 138 -1.20 -10.77 17.21
CA PHE A 138 -1.85 -10.14 16.06
C PHE A 138 -1.31 -10.70 14.75
N ILE A 139 0.01 -10.77 14.61
CA ILE A 139 0.67 -11.36 13.44
C ILE A 139 0.20 -12.80 13.22
N LYS A 140 0.09 -13.59 14.30
CA LYS A 140 -0.38 -14.98 14.20
C LYS A 140 -1.81 -15.11 13.67
N ILE A 141 -2.71 -14.20 14.07
CA ILE A 141 -4.07 -14.18 13.51
C ILE A 141 -4.05 -13.81 12.02
N VAL A 142 -3.25 -12.82 11.61
CA VAL A 142 -3.13 -12.45 10.20
C VAL A 142 -2.51 -13.58 9.38
N GLN A 143 -1.51 -14.28 9.92
CA GLN A 143 -0.95 -15.50 9.33
C GLN A 143 -2.03 -16.58 9.14
N GLN A 144 -2.78 -16.91 10.18
CA GLN A 144 -3.85 -17.91 10.13
C GLN A 144 -4.99 -17.53 9.18
N PHE A 145 -5.18 -16.23 8.95
CA PHE A 145 -6.13 -15.73 7.95
C PHE A 145 -5.69 -16.03 6.50
N HIS A 146 -4.40 -16.30 6.26
CA HIS A 146 -3.83 -16.58 4.93
C HIS A 146 -3.35 -18.04 4.78
N GLU A 147 -2.88 -18.67 5.86
CA GLU A 147 -2.38 -20.05 5.87
C GLU A 147 -3.49 -21.08 5.57
N GLY A 148 -3.19 -21.97 4.63
CA GLY A 148 -4.12 -23.03 4.21
C GLY A 148 -5.38 -22.51 3.52
N MET A 149 -5.38 -21.25 3.05
CA MET A 149 -6.49 -20.67 2.31
C MET A 149 -6.73 -21.43 0.99
N MET A 150 -8.00 -21.74 0.73
CA MET A 150 -8.49 -22.23 -0.55
C MET A 150 -9.24 -21.12 -1.29
N ALA A 151 -9.20 -21.16 -2.61
CA ALA A 151 -10.03 -20.33 -3.47
C ALA A 151 -10.78 -21.18 -4.50
N ARG A 152 -11.93 -20.67 -4.94
CA ARG A 152 -12.70 -21.18 -6.08
C ARG A 152 -13.05 -20.01 -6.99
N VAL A 153 -13.04 -20.19 -8.29
CA VAL A 153 -13.51 -19.18 -9.25
C VAL A 153 -15.01 -19.37 -9.44
N LEU A 154 -15.77 -18.28 -9.36
CA LEU A 154 -17.18 -18.22 -9.74
C LEU A 154 -17.27 -17.57 -11.12
N ASP A 155 -17.74 -18.33 -12.10
CA ASP A 155 -18.02 -17.86 -13.46
C ASP A 155 -19.41 -18.31 -13.88
N GLU A 156 -20.23 -17.38 -14.39
CA GLU A 156 -21.63 -17.60 -14.81
C GLU A 156 -22.52 -18.42 -13.84
N GLY A 157 -22.21 -18.39 -12.53
CA GLY A 157 -22.96 -19.12 -11.49
C GLY A 157 -22.37 -20.50 -11.14
N GLU A 158 -21.36 -20.96 -11.87
CA GLU A 158 -20.66 -22.21 -11.61
C GLU A 158 -19.35 -21.97 -10.84
N LEU A 159 -19.04 -22.90 -9.92
CA LEU A 159 -17.82 -22.86 -9.15
C LEU A 159 -16.80 -23.83 -9.73
N SER A 160 -15.56 -23.36 -9.89
CA SER A 160 -14.43 -24.23 -10.18
C SER A 160 -14.12 -25.19 -9.02
N GLU A 161 -13.24 -26.16 -9.30
CA GLU A 161 -12.54 -26.89 -8.24
C GLU A 161 -11.77 -25.92 -7.32
N ALA A 162 -11.60 -26.32 -6.06
CA ALA A 162 -10.86 -25.55 -5.08
C ALA A 162 -9.35 -25.69 -5.30
N PHE A 163 -8.63 -24.58 -5.20
CA PHE A 163 -7.17 -24.56 -5.30
C PHE A 163 -6.54 -23.78 -4.14
N HIS A 164 -5.29 -24.11 -3.84
CA HIS A 164 -4.54 -23.46 -2.77
C HIS A 164 -4.06 -22.06 -3.19
N VAL A 165 -4.18 -21.09 -2.29
CA VAL A 165 -3.60 -19.75 -2.45
C VAL A 165 -2.40 -19.60 -1.54
N THR A 166 -1.19 -19.76 -2.10
CA THR A 166 0.07 -19.79 -1.35
C THR A 166 0.75 -18.43 -1.20
N ASN A 167 0.56 -17.53 -2.17
CA ASN A 167 1.17 -16.20 -2.20
C ASN A 167 0.11 -15.09 -2.12
N GLY A 168 0.59 -13.86 -1.97
CA GLY A 168 -0.24 -12.68 -2.04
C GLY A 168 -1.14 -12.45 -0.83
N VAL A 169 -1.82 -11.33 -0.89
CA VAL A 169 -2.94 -10.93 -0.02
C VAL A 169 -4.21 -10.87 -0.86
N LYS A 170 -5.36 -11.05 -0.22
CA LYS A 170 -6.65 -11.22 -0.91
C LYS A 170 -7.10 -9.92 -1.59
N GLN A 171 -7.01 -9.83 -2.92
CA GLN A 171 -7.52 -8.69 -3.67
C GLN A 171 -9.04 -8.55 -3.45
N GLY A 172 -9.48 -7.43 -2.86
CA GLY A 172 -10.88 -7.20 -2.45
C GLY A 172 -11.16 -7.39 -0.95
N CYS A 173 -10.19 -7.92 -0.19
CA CYS A 173 -10.23 -7.89 1.28
C CYS A 173 -9.84 -6.49 1.79
N VAL A 174 -10.58 -5.99 2.77
CA VAL A 174 -10.34 -4.65 3.34
C VAL A 174 -8.98 -4.52 4.03
N LEU A 175 -8.41 -5.62 4.52
CA LEU A 175 -7.11 -5.65 5.19
C LEU A 175 -5.94 -5.66 4.19
N ALA A 176 -6.14 -6.17 2.98
CA ALA A 176 -5.08 -6.40 2.00
C ALA A 176 -4.32 -5.11 1.59
N PRO A 177 -4.99 -3.97 1.34
CA PRO A 177 -4.30 -2.72 1.03
C PRO A 177 -3.30 -2.29 2.10
N THR A 178 -3.67 -2.33 3.37
CA THR A 178 -2.79 -1.90 4.46
C THR A 178 -1.60 -2.84 4.64
N LEU A 179 -1.80 -4.16 4.50
CA LEU A 179 -0.70 -5.13 4.51
C LEU A 179 0.28 -4.87 3.36
N PHE A 180 -0.24 -4.58 2.16
CA PHE A 180 0.59 -4.20 1.02
C PHE A 180 1.36 -2.90 1.28
N SER A 181 0.70 -1.85 1.80
CA SER A 181 1.35 -0.58 2.13
C SER A 181 2.49 -0.75 3.14
N MET A 182 2.36 -1.62 4.14
CA MET A 182 3.46 -1.92 5.07
C MET A 182 4.64 -2.58 4.36
N MET A 183 4.39 -3.59 3.52
CA MET A 183 5.44 -4.25 2.75
C MET A 183 6.16 -3.25 1.84
N PHE A 184 5.39 -2.45 1.11
CA PHE A 184 5.92 -1.48 0.16
C PHE A 184 6.69 -0.36 0.85
N ALA A 185 6.20 0.15 1.98
CA ALA A 185 6.92 1.11 2.82
C ALA A 185 8.28 0.56 3.29
N ALA A 186 8.32 -0.70 3.75
CA ALA A 186 9.56 -1.35 4.16
C ALA A 186 10.55 -1.49 2.99
N MET A 187 10.06 -1.90 1.81
CA MET A 187 10.90 -1.98 0.60
C MET A 187 11.48 -0.62 0.22
N LEU A 188 10.67 0.44 0.23
CA LEU A 188 11.14 1.79 -0.09
C LEU A 188 12.13 2.31 0.94
N THR A 189 11.93 1.99 2.22
CA THR A 189 12.90 2.36 3.28
C THR A 189 14.25 1.68 3.08
N ASP A 190 14.25 0.43 2.60
CA ASP A 190 15.46 -0.33 2.28
C ASP A 190 16.17 0.24 1.03
N VAL A 191 15.40 0.56 -0.03
CA VAL A 191 15.92 1.15 -1.28
C VAL A 191 16.47 2.56 -1.05
N PHE A 192 15.81 3.38 -0.24
CA PHE A 192 16.18 4.78 0.01
C PHE A 192 16.85 5.01 1.37
N TRP A 193 17.55 4.00 1.92
CA TRP A 193 18.24 4.10 3.21
C TRP A 193 19.23 5.28 3.24
N GLU A 194 19.34 5.94 4.40
CA GLU A 194 19.87 7.31 4.66
C GLU A 194 21.31 7.67 4.18
N GLY A 195 21.98 6.81 3.41
CA GLY A 195 23.31 7.09 2.85
C GLY A 195 23.30 7.82 1.51
N ASP A 196 22.15 7.93 0.87
CA ASP A 196 22.07 8.25 -0.55
C ASP A 196 21.25 9.53 -0.77
N GLU A 197 21.83 10.55 -1.40
CA GLU A 197 21.17 11.85 -1.67
C GLU A 197 20.10 11.76 -2.78
N HIS A 198 19.29 10.69 -2.77
CA HIS A 198 18.31 10.44 -3.81
C HIS A 198 17.07 11.31 -3.62
N GLY A 199 16.73 12.06 -4.67
CA GLY A 199 15.51 12.82 -4.74
C GLY A 199 15.68 14.29 -5.08
N VAL A 200 14.57 14.98 -5.18
CA VAL A 200 14.53 16.40 -5.48
C VAL A 200 14.57 17.18 -4.18
N LYS A 201 15.73 17.77 -3.86
CA LYS A 201 15.84 18.77 -2.79
C LYS A 201 15.08 20.05 -3.22
N ILE A 202 14.12 20.49 -2.43
CA ILE A 202 13.36 21.73 -2.67
C ILE A 202 13.52 22.66 -1.49
N ARG A 203 13.85 23.93 -1.77
CA ARG A 203 13.74 25.01 -0.78
C ARG A 203 12.37 25.66 -0.86
N TYR A 204 11.72 25.84 0.28
CA TYR A 204 10.43 26.50 0.36
C TYR A 204 10.32 27.38 1.61
N ARG A 205 9.29 28.22 1.59
CA ARG A 205 8.89 29.08 2.71
C ARG A 205 7.38 28.99 2.84
N THR A 206 6.90 29.02 4.07
CA THR A 206 5.46 29.02 4.38
C THR A 206 4.93 30.44 4.65
N ASP A 207 5.79 31.47 4.56
CA ASP A 207 5.44 32.86 4.80
C ASP A 207 5.44 33.72 3.51
N GLY A 208 4.38 34.49 3.27
CA GLY A 208 4.26 35.43 2.14
C GLY A 208 3.99 34.78 0.78
N ASN A 209 4.14 35.56 -0.31
CA ASN A 209 3.77 35.12 -1.67
C ASN A 209 4.71 34.05 -2.25
N LEU A 210 4.13 33.04 -2.92
CA LEU A 210 4.79 31.81 -3.39
C LEU A 210 5.96 32.02 -4.38
N PHE A 211 6.00 33.13 -5.12
CA PHE A 211 6.81 33.28 -6.34
C PHE A 211 8.07 34.17 -6.22
N ASN A 212 8.51 34.53 -5.01
CA ASN A 212 9.69 35.40 -4.85
C ASN A 212 10.97 34.60 -4.52
N LEU A 213 11.69 34.19 -5.57
CA LEU A 213 12.94 33.42 -5.49
C LEU A 213 14.06 34.08 -4.70
N ARG A 214 14.13 35.42 -4.65
CA ARG A 214 15.15 36.13 -3.86
C ARG A 214 15.03 35.79 -2.37
N ARG A 215 13.84 35.42 -1.91
CA ARG A 215 13.58 35.05 -0.51
C ARG A 215 14.11 33.66 -0.15
N LEU A 216 14.37 32.80 -1.14
CA LEU A 216 15.05 31.51 -0.94
C LEU A 216 16.56 31.68 -0.72
N LYS A 217 17.12 32.88 -0.97
CA LYS A 217 18.51 33.22 -0.65
C LYS A 217 18.69 33.70 0.80
N SER A 218 17.60 33.91 1.54
CA SER A 218 17.63 34.29 2.95
C SER A 218 18.03 33.11 3.83
N SER A 219 18.88 33.34 4.83
CA SER A 219 19.25 32.33 5.83
C SER A 219 18.12 32.02 6.83
N THR A 220 17.17 32.94 7.00
CA THR A 220 16.06 32.79 7.95
C THR A 220 14.76 32.35 7.27
N LYS A 221 14.02 31.45 7.93
CA LYS A 221 12.68 30.94 7.56
C LYS A 221 12.59 30.14 6.25
N VAL A 222 13.72 29.77 5.64
CA VAL A 222 13.75 28.81 4.53
C VAL A 222 13.79 27.41 5.13
N LYS A 223 12.94 26.53 4.60
CA LYS A 223 12.95 25.10 4.91
C LYS A 223 13.42 24.33 3.68
N GLU A 224 14.05 23.20 3.92
CA GLU A 224 14.42 22.24 2.90
C GLU A 224 13.69 20.93 3.13
N SER A 225 13.29 20.28 2.04
CA SER A 225 12.76 18.92 2.06
C SER A 225 13.20 18.22 0.78
N THR A 226 13.47 16.92 0.90
CA THR A 226 13.79 16.06 -0.24
C THR A 226 12.55 15.27 -0.59
N ILE A 227 12.14 15.33 -1.85
CA ILE A 227 11.02 14.54 -2.39
C ILE A 227 11.61 13.51 -3.35
N SER A 228 11.60 12.25 -2.94
CA SER A 228 12.12 11.13 -3.75
C SER A 228 11.01 10.28 -4.37
N ASN A 229 9.82 10.26 -3.77
CA ASN A 229 8.71 9.45 -4.26
C ASN A 229 7.34 10.05 -3.96
N LEU A 230 6.35 9.65 -4.77
CA LEU A 230 4.93 9.95 -4.65
C LEU A 230 4.19 8.64 -4.84
N LEU A 231 3.45 8.19 -3.82
CA LEU A 231 2.92 6.83 -3.79
C LEU A 231 1.40 6.85 -3.60
N PHE A 232 0.71 6.08 -4.43
CA PHE A 232 -0.71 5.85 -4.30
C PHE A 232 -1.02 4.37 -4.49
N ALA A 233 -1.16 3.65 -3.38
CA ALA A 233 -1.34 2.20 -3.40
C ALA A 233 -0.14 1.52 -4.05
N ASP A 234 -0.36 0.79 -5.14
CA ASP A 234 0.65 0.13 -5.98
C ASP A 234 1.28 1.06 -7.03
N ASP A 235 0.65 2.19 -7.34
CA ASP A 235 1.22 3.21 -8.23
C ASP A 235 2.33 3.98 -7.52
N CYS A 236 3.51 4.01 -8.12
CA CYS A 236 4.68 4.70 -7.59
C CYS A 236 5.25 5.64 -8.64
N ALA A 237 5.52 6.88 -8.26
CA ALA A 237 6.35 7.79 -9.03
C ALA A 237 7.62 8.13 -8.24
N LEU A 238 8.78 7.89 -8.83
CA LEU A 238 10.09 8.26 -8.29
C LEU A 238 10.56 9.54 -8.95
N ALA A 239 11.20 10.43 -8.20
CA ALA A 239 11.67 11.72 -8.68
C ALA A 239 13.13 11.97 -8.31
N THR A 240 13.92 12.52 -9.24
CA THR A 240 15.31 12.96 -9.02
C THR A 240 15.65 14.18 -9.91
N ASN A 241 16.77 14.84 -9.60
CA ASN A 241 17.35 15.92 -10.39
C ASN A 241 18.38 15.44 -11.43
N SER A 242 18.76 14.16 -11.43
CA SER A 242 19.78 13.59 -12.32
C SER A 242 19.22 12.40 -13.09
N GLU A 243 19.59 12.30 -14.37
CA GLU A 243 19.28 11.11 -15.17
C GLU A 243 20.10 9.89 -14.71
N GLU A 244 21.34 10.09 -14.27
CA GLU A 244 22.21 9.00 -13.81
C GLU A 244 21.66 8.34 -12.55
N GLU A 245 21.21 9.14 -11.57
CA GLU A 245 20.56 8.66 -10.34
C GLU A 245 19.25 7.91 -10.61
N MET A 246 18.61 8.14 -11.76
CA MET A 246 17.38 7.47 -12.14
C MET A 246 17.62 6.08 -12.73
N GLN A 247 18.84 5.81 -13.23
CA GLN A 247 19.21 4.57 -13.89
C GLN A 247 19.94 3.58 -12.98
N THR A 248 20.38 4.04 -11.80
CA THR A 248 21.04 3.25 -10.75
C THR A 248 20.05 2.70 -9.74
#